data_AF-A0A3P9MXN5-F1
#
_entry.id   AF-A0A3P9MXN5-F1
#
_cell.length_a   1.000
_cell.length_b   1.000
_cell.length_c   1.000
_cell.angle_alpha   90.00
_cell.angle_beta   90.00
_cell.angle_gamma   90.00
#
_symmetry.space_group_name_H-M   'P 1'
#
loop_
_entity.id
_entity.type
_entity.pdbx_description
1 polymer ?
#
loop_
_entity_poly.entity_id
_entity_poly.type
_entity_poly.pdbx_seq_one_letter_code
_entity_poly.pdbx_strand_id
1 'polypeptide(L)'
;MPTTALGRKLDLSKLTDEEARHVWDVVQRDFDLRRKEEDRLGELKSKIEKEDTKRELLGSGSRLAESCCIRCLQPFRFLLSVRRRCLDCRLHVCGSCSRFSRRERGWLCEPCHLARVLKIGTLEWYHENVRARFKRFGSAKVMRSLFKRLSGEHGGSQSDPTGQSSTSLVTSASSLTSLFQNLHEVSKHDTT
;
A
#
# COMPACT_ATOMS: atom_id res chain seq x y z
N MET A 1 -36.08 -10.04 -6.40
CA MET A 1 -35.65 -8.65 -6.68
C MET A 1 -34.80 -8.18 -5.50
N PRO A 2 -33.50 -7.88 -5.66
CA PRO A 2 -32.74 -7.27 -4.57
C PRO A 2 -33.06 -5.78 -4.54
N THR A 3 -33.65 -5.33 -3.44
CA THR A 3 -33.91 -3.92 -3.16
C THR A 3 -32.57 -3.17 -3.11
N THR A 4 -32.33 -2.31 -4.09
CA THR A 4 -31.23 -1.35 -4.09
C THR A 4 -31.44 -0.36 -2.96
N ALA A 5 -30.91 -0.68 -1.78
CA ALA A 5 -30.79 0.29 -0.70
C ALA A 5 -29.95 1.46 -1.21
N LEU A 6 -30.61 2.58 -1.52
CA LEU A 6 -29.95 3.83 -1.91
C LEU A 6 -29.00 4.20 -0.77
N GLY A 7 -27.70 3.99 -0.97
CA GLY A 7 -26.70 4.11 0.08
C GLY A 7 -26.80 5.48 0.73
N ARG A 8 -27.15 5.52 2.02
CA ARG A 8 -27.24 6.76 2.81
C ARG A 8 -25.93 7.54 2.67
N LYS A 9 -26.04 8.79 2.20
CA LYS A 9 -24.90 9.71 2.11
C LYS A 9 -24.46 10.05 3.54
N LEU A 10 -23.14 10.11 3.75
CA LEU A 10 -22.58 10.54 5.03
C LEU A 10 -22.75 12.05 5.14
N ASP A 11 -23.56 12.48 6.10
CA ASP A 11 -23.82 13.88 6.40
C ASP A 11 -22.86 14.37 7.49
N LEU A 12 -22.07 15.39 7.17
CA LEU A 12 -21.10 16.03 8.05
C LEU A 12 -21.43 17.52 8.28
N SER A 13 -22.65 17.95 7.94
CA SER A 13 -23.09 19.35 8.11
C SER A 13 -23.08 19.82 9.57
N LYS A 14 -23.26 18.89 10.51
CA LYS A 14 -23.35 19.17 11.95
C LYS A 14 -22.01 19.44 12.64
N LEU A 15 -20.88 19.18 11.98
CA LEU A 15 -19.57 19.48 12.56
C LEU A 15 -19.36 21.00 12.57
N THR A 16 -18.66 21.51 13.57
CA THR A 16 -18.05 22.84 13.49
C THR A 16 -16.86 22.83 12.53
N ASP A 17 -16.37 24.00 12.14
CA ASP A 17 -15.23 24.08 11.24
C ASP A 17 -13.94 23.61 11.92
N GLU A 18 -13.80 23.85 13.22
CA GLU A 18 -12.69 23.34 14.04
C GLU A 18 -12.71 21.81 14.10
N GLU A 19 -13.88 21.20 14.32
CA GLU A 19 -14.03 19.73 14.27
C GLU A 19 -13.77 19.17 12.88
N ALA A 20 -14.28 19.83 11.83
CA ALA A 20 -14.06 19.40 10.45
C ALA A 20 -12.58 19.43 10.06
N ARG A 21 -11.83 20.47 10.47
CA ARG A 21 -10.38 20.56 10.31
C ARG A 21 -9.67 19.44 11.08
N HIS A 22 -10.09 19.16 12.32
CA HIS A 22 -9.50 18.06 13.08
C HIS A 22 -9.72 16.69 12.41
N VAL A 23 -10.93 16.42 11.92
CA VAL A 23 -11.24 15.18 11.18
C VAL A 23 -10.41 15.10 9.90
N TRP A 24 -10.21 16.22 9.20
CA TRP A 24 -9.34 16.28 8.03
C TRP A 24 -7.91 15.83 8.34
N ASP A 25 -7.31 16.32 9.42
CA ASP A 25 -5.95 15.95 9.82
C ASP A 25 -5.83 14.45 10.17
N VAL A 26 -6.86 13.88 10.80
CA VAL A 26 -6.94 12.43 11.06
C VAL A 26 -6.99 11.65 9.76
N VAL A 27 -7.84 12.08 8.82
CA VAL A 27 -7.98 11.46 7.50
C VAL A 27 -6.66 11.52 6.73
N GLN A 28 -5.96 12.66 6.74
CA GLN A 28 -4.68 12.82 6.06
C GLN A 28 -3.63 11.85 6.61
N ARG A 29 -3.54 11.69 7.93
CA ARG A 29 -2.64 10.69 8.54
C ARG A 29 -2.97 9.25 8.12
N ASP A 30 -4.25 8.90 7.94
CA ASP A 30 -4.64 7.57 7.43
C ASP A 30 -4.21 7.38 5.97
N PHE A 31 -4.32 8.41 5.13
CA PHE A 31 -3.79 8.35 3.75
C PHE A 31 -2.27 8.18 3.73
N ASP A 32 -1.54 8.91 4.57
CA ASP A 32 -0.08 8.79 4.67
C ASP A 32 0.33 7.40 5.17
N LEU A 33 -0.43 6.83 6.13
CA LEU A 33 -0.21 5.48 6.63
C LEU A 33 -0.41 4.43 5.53
N ARG A 34 -1.48 4.55 4.74
CA ARG A 34 -1.77 3.65 3.62
C ARG A 34 -0.70 3.71 2.54
N ARG A 35 -0.30 4.92 2.15
CA ARG A 35 0.80 5.12 1.18
C ARG A 35 2.09 4.46 1.64
N LYS A 36 2.48 4.67 2.90
CA LYS A 36 3.68 4.03 3.47
C LYS A 36 3.61 2.50 3.43
N GLU A 37 2.43 1.93 3.65
CA GLU A 37 2.24 0.48 3.56
C GLU A 37 2.29 -0.02 2.12
N GLU A 38 1.67 0.69 1.18
CA GLU A 38 1.76 0.42 -0.26
C GLU A 38 3.22 0.45 -0.74
N ASP A 39 3.97 1.49 -0.38
CA ASP A 39 5.39 1.63 -0.71
C ASP A 39 6.20 0.46 -0.12
N ARG A 40 5.97 0.12 1.16
CA ARG A 40 6.66 -0.98 1.84
C ARG A 40 6.40 -2.33 1.17
N LEU A 41 5.14 -2.61 0.79
CA LEU A 41 4.76 -3.84 0.08
C LEU A 41 5.31 -3.84 -1.36
N GLY A 42 5.32 -2.68 -2.02
CA GLY A 42 5.93 -2.48 -3.34
C GLY A 42 7.42 -2.80 -3.35
N GLU A 43 8.19 -2.27 -2.39
CA GLU A 43 9.61 -2.58 -2.24
C GLU A 43 9.86 -4.08 -2.02
N LEU A 44 9.04 -4.74 -1.21
CA LEU A 44 9.11 -6.18 -0.99
C LEU A 44 8.91 -6.95 -2.30
N LYS A 45 7.88 -6.57 -3.07
CA LYS A 45 7.58 -7.18 -4.37
C LYS A 45 8.75 -7.00 -5.36
N SER A 46 9.28 -5.78 -5.50
CA SER A 46 10.42 -5.52 -6.38
C SER A 46 11.68 -6.30 -5.97
N LYS A 47 11.94 -6.47 -4.67
CA LYS A 47 13.06 -7.29 -4.18
C LYS A 47 12.91 -8.77 -4.55
N ILE A 48 11.68 -9.29 -4.51
CA ILE A 48 11.38 -10.67 -4.91
C ILE A 48 11.55 -10.83 -6.43
N GLU A 49 10.93 -9.95 -7.22
CA GLU A 49 11.01 -9.97 -8.68
C GLU A 49 12.46 -9.92 -9.18
N LYS A 50 13.30 -9.05 -8.60
CA LYS A 50 14.73 -8.99 -8.93
C LYS A 50 15.45 -10.32 -8.71
N GLU A 51 15.11 -11.03 -7.64
CA GLU A 51 15.70 -12.33 -7.33
C GLU A 51 15.14 -13.46 -8.21
N ASP A 52 13.92 -13.32 -8.72
CA ASP A 52 13.32 -14.26 -9.67
C ASP A 52 13.90 -14.05 -11.08
N THR A 53 14.03 -12.81 -11.56
CA THR A 53 14.74 -12.50 -12.81
C THR A 53 16.18 -12.98 -12.77
N LYS A 54 16.88 -12.79 -11.63
CA LYS A 54 18.22 -13.33 -11.44
C LYS A 54 18.25 -14.85 -11.62
N ARG A 55 17.24 -15.57 -11.13
CA ARG A 55 17.16 -17.04 -11.27
C ARG A 55 16.91 -17.46 -12.72
N GLU A 56 16.01 -16.77 -13.41
CA GLU A 56 15.72 -17.02 -14.83
C GLU A 56 16.98 -16.89 -15.68
N LEU A 57 17.77 -15.84 -15.45
CA LEU A 57 19.04 -15.61 -16.15
C LEU A 57 20.12 -16.67 -15.86
N LEU A 58 20.11 -17.29 -14.68
CA LEU A 58 21.08 -18.32 -14.30
C LEU A 58 20.78 -19.70 -14.92
N GLY A 59 19.60 -19.88 -15.52
CA GLY A 59 19.15 -21.12 -16.12
C GLY A 59 18.81 -22.21 -15.09
N SER A 60 17.65 -22.85 -15.26
CA SER A 60 17.05 -23.82 -14.33
C SER A 60 17.86 -25.10 -14.06
N GLY A 61 19.05 -25.25 -14.65
CA GLY A 61 19.86 -26.48 -14.63
C GLY A 61 21.38 -26.28 -14.64
N SER A 62 21.89 -25.11 -14.25
CA SER A 62 23.35 -24.93 -14.21
C SER A 62 23.98 -25.72 -13.06
N ARG A 63 25.14 -26.37 -13.30
CA ARG A 63 26.00 -27.03 -12.28
C ARG A 63 26.34 -26.11 -11.08
N LEU A 64 26.10 -24.81 -11.23
CA LEU A 64 26.20 -23.79 -10.18
C LEU A 64 25.17 -24.00 -9.05
N ALA A 65 23.97 -24.50 -9.34
CA ALA A 65 22.94 -24.74 -8.31
C ALA A 65 23.30 -25.89 -7.33
N GLU A 66 24.20 -26.78 -7.76
CA GLU A 66 24.65 -27.92 -6.96
C GLU A 66 25.87 -27.58 -6.09
N SER A 67 26.74 -26.69 -6.59
CA SER A 67 28.03 -26.35 -5.98
C SER A 67 28.07 -24.98 -5.27
N CYS A 68 27.12 -24.09 -5.56
CA CYS A 68 27.07 -22.73 -5.03
C CYS A 68 25.71 -22.42 -4.38
N CYS A 69 25.72 -21.43 -3.47
CA CYS A 69 24.50 -20.84 -2.96
C CYS A 69 23.76 -20.11 -4.08
N ILE A 70 22.51 -20.47 -4.36
CA ILE A 70 21.76 -19.85 -5.47
C ILE A 70 21.51 -18.34 -5.28
N ARG A 71 21.61 -17.84 -4.05
CA ARG A 71 21.35 -16.43 -3.71
C ARG A 71 22.58 -15.56 -3.85
N CYS A 72 23.70 -15.89 -3.20
CA CYS A 72 24.92 -15.09 -3.28
C CYS A 72 25.93 -15.59 -4.33
N LEU A 73 25.65 -16.72 -4.99
CA LEU A 73 26.51 -17.37 -5.98
C LEU A 73 27.90 -17.77 -5.46
N GLN A 74 28.11 -17.74 -4.14
CA GLN A 74 29.34 -18.20 -3.52
C GLN A 74 29.35 -19.73 -3.43
N PRO A 75 30.51 -20.38 -3.70
CA PRO A 75 30.65 -21.82 -3.57
C PRO A 75 30.44 -22.27 -2.13
N PHE A 76 29.83 -23.44 -1.95
CA PHE A 76 29.79 -24.08 -0.64
C PHE A 76 31.20 -24.56 -0.28
N ARG A 77 31.86 -23.89 0.66
CA ARG A 77 33.16 -24.33 1.17
C ARG A 77 32.95 -25.62 1.95
N PHE A 78 33.75 -26.63 1.61
CA PHE A 78 33.63 -28.02 2.09
C PHE A 78 33.60 -28.18 3.63
N LEU A 79 34.04 -27.16 4.40
CA LEU A 79 34.18 -27.24 5.86
C LEU A 79 33.56 -26.08 6.67
N LEU A 80 33.03 -25.02 6.04
CA LEU A 80 32.57 -23.81 6.77
C LEU A 80 31.16 -23.33 6.41
N SER A 81 30.58 -23.77 5.30
CA SER A 81 29.23 -23.36 4.91
C SER A 81 28.31 -24.56 4.81
N VAL A 82 27.57 -24.83 5.90
CA VAL A 82 26.55 -25.88 5.91
C VAL A 82 25.50 -25.56 4.83
N ARG A 83 25.37 -26.47 3.87
CA ARG A 83 24.37 -26.40 2.80
C ARG A 83 22.98 -26.58 3.40
N ARG A 84 22.08 -25.62 3.18
CA ARG A 84 20.68 -25.68 3.63
C ARG A 84 19.76 -25.72 2.42
N ARG A 85 18.70 -26.52 2.49
CA ARG A 85 17.68 -26.59 1.43
C ARG A 85 16.46 -25.76 1.83
N CYS A 86 16.07 -24.82 0.97
CA CYS A 86 14.87 -24.00 1.20
C CYS A 86 13.61 -24.89 1.17
N LEU A 87 12.68 -24.68 2.11
CA LEU A 87 11.41 -25.41 2.14
C LEU A 87 10.54 -25.14 0.90
N ASP A 88 10.49 -23.88 0.44
CA ASP A 88 9.61 -23.46 -0.65
C ASP A 88 10.20 -23.81 -2.02
N CYS A 89 11.28 -23.14 -2.41
CA CYS A 89 11.84 -23.30 -3.76
C CYS A 89 12.76 -24.52 -3.92
N ARG A 90 13.00 -25.30 -2.86
CA ARG A 90 13.87 -26.51 -2.85
C ARG A 90 15.34 -26.31 -3.27
N LEU A 91 15.78 -25.09 -3.55
CA LEU A 91 17.17 -24.79 -3.90
C LEU A 91 18.09 -24.66 -2.67
N HIS A 92 19.39 -24.83 -2.91
CA HIS A 92 20.42 -24.77 -1.87
C HIS A 92 20.90 -23.34 -1.60
N VAL A 93 21.03 -23.02 -0.31
CA VAL A 93 21.47 -21.72 0.18
C VAL A 93 22.47 -21.86 1.33
N CYS A 94 23.34 -20.86 1.48
CA CYS A 94 24.30 -20.80 2.58
C CYS A 94 23.65 -20.27 3.86
N GLY A 95 24.42 -20.29 4.96
CA GLY A 95 23.95 -19.86 6.27
C GLY A 95 23.49 -18.40 6.33
N SER A 96 24.15 -17.50 5.60
CA SER A 96 23.81 -16.07 5.54
C SER A 96 22.63 -15.74 4.63
N CYS A 97 22.33 -16.60 3.65
CA CYS A 97 21.19 -16.41 2.74
C CYS A 97 19.94 -17.20 3.17
N SER A 98 19.93 -17.73 4.40
CA SER A 98 18.84 -18.54 4.92
C SER A 98 18.43 -18.13 6.33
N ARG A 99 17.14 -18.32 6.63
CA ARG A 99 16.53 -18.10 7.93
C ARG A 99 15.82 -19.36 8.40
N PHE A 100 15.91 -19.66 9.69
CA PHE A 100 15.21 -20.80 10.26
C PHE A 100 13.77 -20.41 10.61
N SER A 101 12.80 -21.10 10.04
CA SER A 101 11.39 -21.01 10.41
C SER A 101 11.13 -21.96 11.57
N ARG A 102 10.90 -21.42 12.78
CA ARG A 102 10.54 -22.23 13.95
C ARG A 102 9.20 -22.94 13.77
N ARG A 103 8.23 -22.27 13.14
CA ARG A 103 6.88 -22.79 12.90
C ARG A 103 6.89 -24.06 12.02
N GLU A 104 7.72 -24.08 10.99
CA GLU A 104 7.79 -25.19 10.04
C GLU A 104 9.00 -26.11 10.26
N ARG A 105 9.81 -25.81 11.29
CA ARG A 105 11.02 -26.57 11.64
C ARG A 105 11.94 -26.79 10.42
N GLY A 106 12.23 -25.73 9.68
CA GLY A 106 13.11 -25.81 8.51
C GLY A 106 13.62 -24.47 8.00
N TRP A 107 14.43 -24.50 6.94
CA TRP A 107 15.13 -23.33 6.42
C TRP A 107 14.39 -22.69 5.24
N LEU A 108 14.33 -21.37 5.21
CA LEU A 108 13.86 -20.58 4.08
C LEU A 108 15.00 -19.73 3.55
N CYS A 109 15.12 -19.60 2.23
CA CYS A 109 15.95 -18.56 1.66
C CYS A 109 15.27 -17.19 1.81
N GLU A 110 16.06 -16.12 1.89
CA GLU A 110 15.53 -14.77 2.13
C GLU A 110 14.39 -14.39 1.18
N PRO A 111 14.46 -14.60 -0.15
CA PRO A 111 13.35 -14.19 -1.03
C PRO A 111 12.06 -14.99 -0.83
N CYS A 112 12.14 -16.28 -0.48
CA CYS A 112 10.94 -17.06 -0.13
C CYS A 112 10.34 -16.61 1.22
N HIS A 113 11.20 -16.23 2.18
CA HIS A 113 10.75 -15.62 3.42
C HIS A 113 10.01 -14.29 3.14
N LEU A 114 10.59 -13.40 2.33
CA LEU A 114 9.95 -12.14 1.93
C LEU A 114 8.64 -12.37 1.17
N ALA A 115 8.58 -13.39 0.28
CA ALA A 115 7.36 -13.73 -0.43
C ALA A 115 6.22 -14.15 0.52
N ARG A 116 6.53 -14.86 1.60
CA ARG A 116 5.54 -15.18 2.64
C ARG A 116 5.09 -13.96 3.42
N VAL A 117 6.04 -13.07 3.77
CA VAL A 117 5.72 -11.80 4.43
C VAL A 117 4.82 -10.94 3.53
N LEU A 118 5.12 -10.86 2.24
CA LEU A 118 4.29 -10.15 1.27
C LEU A 118 2.88 -10.77 1.19
N LYS A 119 2.78 -12.09 1.00
CA LYS A 119 1.49 -12.80 0.93
C LYS A 119 0.60 -12.60 2.16
N ILE A 120 1.19 -12.54 3.36
CA ILE A 120 0.43 -12.27 4.59
C ILE A 120 0.13 -10.78 4.71
N GLY A 121 1.10 -9.92 4.41
CA GLY A 121 1.04 -8.48 4.60
C GLY A 121 0.10 -7.76 3.63
N THR A 122 -0.13 -8.30 2.43
CA THR A 122 -1.12 -7.75 1.49
C THR A 122 -2.55 -7.88 2.00
N LEU A 123 -2.81 -8.79 2.96
CA LEU A 123 -4.12 -9.00 3.58
C LEU A 123 -5.25 -9.11 2.54
N GLU A 124 -4.99 -9.80 1.42
CA GLU A 124 -5.90 -9.89 0.27
C GLU A 124 -7.32 -10.28 0.68
N TRP A 125 -7.44 -11.31 1.53
CA TRP A 125 -8.72 -11.78 2.06
C TRP A 125 -9.54 -10.65 2.72
N TYR A 126 -8.89 -9.74 3.46
CA TYR A 126 -9.57 -8.65 4.14
C TYR A 126 -9.97 -7.58 3.11
N HIS A 127 -9.04 -7.15 2.27
CA HIS A 127 -9.29 -6.07 1.31
C HIS A 127 -10.30 -6.46 0.23
N GLU A 128 -10.34 -7.72 -0.20
CA GLU A 128 -11.37 -8.23 -1.11
C GLU A 128 -12.76 -8.19 -0.47
N ASN A 129 -12.88 -8.63 0.78
CA ASN A 129 -14.15 -8.57 1.51
C ASN A 129 -14.62 -7.11 1.71
N VAL A 130 -13.70 -6.19 2.00
CA VAL A 130 -14.01 -4.76 2.11
C VAL A 130 -14.48 -4.20 0.76
N ARG A 131 -13.75 -4.48 -0.34
CA ARG A 131 -14.09 -4.02 -1.70
C ARG A 131 -15.42 -4.60 -2.20
N ALA A 132 -15.75 -5.84 -1.83
CA ALA A 132 -17.03 -6.47 -2.18
C ALA A 132 -18.23 -5.79 -1.48
N ARG A 133 -18.03 -5.24 -0.27
CA ARG A 133 -19.09 -4.58 0.52
C ARG A 133 -19.16 -3.08 0.30
N PHE A 134 -18.03 -2.43 0.02
CA PHE A 134 -17.93 -0.98 -0.03
C PHE A 134 -17.15 -0.53 -1.27
N LYS A 135 -17.68 0.48 -1.97
CA LYS A 135 -17.02 1.05 -3.15
C LYS A 135 -15.69 1.76 -2.84
N ARG A 136 -15.48 2.19 -1.59
CA ARG A 136 -14.31 2.94 -1.12
C ARG A 136 -14.09 2.66 0.36
N PHE A 137 -12.86 2.78 0.83
CA PHE A 137 -12.56 2.72 2.27
C PHE A 137 -13.07 3.97 3.01
N GLY A 138 -13.12 3.87 4.35
CA GLY A 138 -13.74 4.87 5.22
C GLY A 138 -13.23 6.29 5.02
N SER A 139 -11.91 6.50 5.11
CA SER A 139 -11.32 7.85 5.01
C SER A 139 -11.52 8.46 3.63
N ALA A 140 -11.48 7.68 2.55
CA ALA A 140 -11.85 8.16 1.21
C ALA A 140 -13.33 8.60 1.11
N LYS A 141 -14.24 7.91 1.82
CA LYS A 141 -15.64 8.32 1.93
C LYS A 141 -15.78 9.62 2.73
N VAL A 142 -15.10 9.74 3.87
CA VAL A 142 -15.13 10.93 4.75
C VAL A 142 -14.55 12.14 4.02
N MET A 143 -13.37 12.00 3.42
CA MET A 143 -12.69 13.06 2.67
C MET A 143 -13.61 13.65 1.58
N ARG A 144 -14.29 12.78 0.81
CA ARG A 144 -15.26 13.22 -0.20
C ARG A 144 -16.42 14.02 0.39
N SER A 145 -16.93 13.62 1.55
CA SER A 145 -18.00 14.36 2.24
C SER A 145 -17.51 15.71 2.79
N LEU A 146 -16.29 15.77 3.33
CA LEU A 146 -15.66 17.02 3.78
C LEU A 146 -15.47 17.99 2.62
N PHE A 147 -14.94 17.52 1.48
CA PHE A 147 -14.81 18.34 0.27
C PHE A 147 -16.17 18.87 -0.20
N LYS A 148 -17.20 18.03 -0.20
CA LYS A 148 -18.54 18.45 -0.63
C LYS A 148 -19.11 19.56 0.29
N ARG A 149 -18.84 19.51 1.59
CA ARG A 149 -19.22 20.58 2.53
C ARG A 149 -18.58 21.91 2.11
N LEU A 150 -17.26 21.91 1.88
CA LEU A 150 -16.50 23.10 1.47
C LEU A 150 -16.94 23.66 0.11
N SER A 151 -17.25 22.79 -0.86
CA SER A 151 -17.73 23.22 -2.19
C SER A 151 -19.19 23.66 -2.20
N GLY A 152 -19.98 23.26 -1.20
CA GLY A 152 -21.40 23.61 -1.08
C GLY A 152 -21.66 25.05 -0.66
N GLU A 153 -20.64 25.76 -0.16
CA GLU A 153 -20.72 27.18 0.22
C GLU A 153 -20.49 28.15 -0.95
N HIS A 154 -20.17 27.67 -2.16
CA HIS A 154 -19.92 28.51 -3.34
C HIS A 154 -21.05 28.46 -4.41
N GLY A 155 -22.23 27.93 -4.06
CA GLY A 155 -23.30 27.61 -5.02
C GLY A 155 -24.61 28.41 -4.92
N GLY A 156 -24.60 29.67 -4.46
CA GLY A 156 -25.82 30.50 -4.33
C GLY A 156 -25.61 32.00 -4.64
N SER A 157 -26.06 32.40 -5.85
CA SER A 157 -26.41 33.72 -6.42
C SER A 157 -25.95 35.08 -5.83
N GLN A 158 -25.20 35.82 -6.69
CA GLN A 158 -25.26 37.25 -7.10
C GLN A 158 -25.30 38.41 -6.08
N SER A 159 -24.23 39.23 -6.02
CA SER A 159 -24.13 40.62 -6.55
C SER A 159 -23.01 41.44 -5.88
N ASP A 160 -22.03 41.87 -6.70
CA ASP A 160 -21.13 43.06 -6.69
C ASP A 160 -20.61 43.79 -5.41
N PRO A 161 -19.51 44.59 -5.52
CA PRO A 161 -18.35 44.43 -4.66
C PRO A 161 -18.17 45.56 -3.64
N THR A 162 -17.74 45.23 -2.41
CA THR A 162 -16.88 46.16 -1.65
C THR A 162 -16.14 45.44 -0.51
N GLY A 163 -14.81 45.54 -0.54
CA GLY A 163 -14.00 45.81 0.64
C GLY A 163 -13.88 44.76 1.75
N GLN A 164 -12.74 44.05 1.70
CA GLN A 164 -11.90 43.67 2.86
C GLN A 164 -12.34 42.48 3.74
N SER A 165 -11.89 41.28 3.37
CA SER A 165 -11.08 40.38 4.23
C SER A 165 -10.84 39.04 3.52
N SER A 166 -9.93 39.03 2.54
CA SER A 166 -9.64 37.86 1.72
C SER A 166 -8.13 37.58 1.69
N THR A 167 -7.57 37.12 2.80
CA THR A 167 -6.17 36.65 2.83
C THR A 167 -5.96 35.32 3.55
N SER A 168 -6.96 34.75 4.25
CA SER A 168 -6.82 33.44 4.92
C SER A 168 -7.46 32.25 4.18
N LEU A 169 -8.46 32.49 3.31
CA LEU A 169 -9.19 31.42 2.61
C LEU A 169 -8.53 30.99 1.28
N VAL A 170 -7.82 31.92 0.63
CA VAL A 170 -7.20 31.68 -0.69
C VAL A 170 -5.98 30.75 -0.58
N THR A 171 -5.27 30.78 0.56
CA THR A 171 -4.14 29.90 0.88
C THR A 171 -4.60 28.45 1.09
N SER A 172 -5.82 28.26 1.59
CA SER A 172 -6.40 26.92 1.79
C SER A 172 -6.84 26.30 0.45
N ALA A 173 -7.45 27.07 -0.44
CA ALA A 173 -7.94 26.57 -1.74
C ALA A 173 -6.82 26.13 -2.69
N SER A 174 -5.67 26.81 -2.65
CA SER A 174 -4.48 26.50 -3.46
C SER A 174 -3.71 25.28 -2.94
N SER A 175 -3.67 25.07 -1.62
CA SER A 175 -3.16 23.81 -1.04
C SER A 175 -4.09 22.62 -1.32
N LEU A 176 -5.40 22.85 -1.40
CA LEU A 176 -6.39 21.78 -1.64
C LEU A 176 -6.45 21.32 -3.10
N THR A 177 -6.16 22.21 -4.06
CA THR A 177 -6.08 21.85 -5.49
C THR A 177 -4.83 21.02 -5.81
N SER A 178 -3.67 21.32 -5.23
CA SER A 178 -2.48 20.47 -5.40
C SER A 178 -2.66 19.08 -4.76
N LEU A 179 -3.37 19.00 -3.63
CA LEU A 179 -3.76 17.73 -3.00
C LEU A 179 -4.79 16.95 -3.82
N PHE A 180 -5.65 17.62 -4.58
CA PHE A 180 -6.60 16.99 -5.50
C PHE A 180 -5.91 16.26 -6.66
N GLN A 181 -4.80 16.83 -7.16
CA GLN A 181 -3.94 16.17 -8.14
C GLN A 181 -3.31 14.89 -7.57
N ASN A 182 -2.79 14.95 -6.34
CA ASN A 182 -2.23 13.78 -5.65
C ASN A 182 -3.29 12.69 -5.37
N LEU A 183 -4.54 13.06 -5.07
CA LEU A 183 -5.64 12.12 -4.81
C LEU A 183 -6.19 11.46 -6.08
N HIS A 184 -6.21 12.18 -7.20
CA HIS A 184 -6.61 11.61 -8.49
C HIS A 184 -5.58 10.60 -9.01
N GLU A 185 -4.31 10.76 -8.63
CA GLU A 185 -3.23 9.81 -8.92
C GLU A 185 -3.36 8.53 -8.09
N VAL A 186 -3.66 8.66 -6.78
CA VAL A 186 -3.91 7.50 -5.89
C VAL A 186 -5.18 6.75 -6.27
N SER A 187 -6.26 7.44 -6.65
CA SER A 187 -7.54 6.78 -7.02
C SER A 187 -7.48 6.01 -8.34
N LYS A 188 -6.50 6.22 -9.22
CA LYS A 188 -6.37 5.43 -10.46
C LYS A 188 -5.89 4.00 -10.19
N HIS A 189 -5.12 3.79 -9.12
CA HIS A 189 -4.58 2.47 -8.76
C HIS A 189 -5.56 1.56 -7.99
N ASP A 190 -6.65 2.10 -7.44
CA ASP A 190 -7.71 1.33 -6.78
C ASP A 190 -8.66 0.60 -7.78
N THR A 191 -8.48 0.80 -9.09
CA THR A 191 -9.36 0.28 -10.16
C THR A 191 -8.74 -0.80 -11.05
N THR A 192 -7.52 -1.25 -10.74
CA THR A 192 -6.81 -2.33 -11.44
C THR A 192 -6.43 -3.45 -10.49
#